data_AF-A0AAW0SSW9-F1
#
_entry.id   AF-A0AAW0SSW9-F1
#
_cell.length_a   1.000
_cell.length_b   1.000
_cell.length_c   1.000
_cell.angle_alpha   90.00
_cell.angle_beta   90.00
_cell.angle_gamma   90.00
#
_symmetry.space_group_name_H-M   'P 1'
#
loop_
_entity.id
_entity.type
_entity.pdbx_description
1 polymer ?
#
loop_
_entity_poly.entity_id
_entity_poly.type
_entity_poly.pdbx_seq_one_letter_code
_entity_poly.pdbx_strand_id
1 'polypeptide(L)'
;MSEEDSRELIESIKRQQAETRIRLSLANRHINTLYSQVQDLEEQFRTAMVFKKHSARYNLRQKLAVIMGLKIVYLNYCSVKSQELERINRKAPFPH
;
A
#
# COMPACT_ATOMS: atom_id res chain seq x y z
N MET A 1 -11.20 36.34 -8.09
CA MET A 1 -9.99 35.68 -7.57
C MET A 1 -8.81 36.51 -8.01
N SER A 2 -7.93 36.87 -7.08
CA SER A 2 -6.67 37.51 -7.43
C SER A 2 -5.75 36.50 -8.15
N GLU A 3 -4.76 37.00 -8.90
CA GLU A 3 -3.73 36.13 -9.48
C GLU A 3 -2.94 35.39 -8.39
N GLU A 4 -2.83 35.99 -7.21
CA GLU A 4 -2.13 35.44 -6.05
C GLU A 4 -2.90 34.25 -5.46
N ASP A 5 -4.22 34.37 -5.28
CA ASP A 5 -5.10 33.28 -4.83
C ASP A 5 -5.01 32.07 -5.80
N SER A 6 -4.89 32.35 -7.09
CA SER A 6 -4.79 31.34 -8.14
C SER A 6 -3.44 30.60 -8.09
N ARG A 7 -2.35 31.33 -7.83
CA ARG A 7 -1.00 30.74 -7.67
C ARG A 7 -0.91 29.90 -6.40
N GLU A 8 -1.46 30.39 -5.28
CA GLU A 8 -1.50 29.64 -4.02
C GLU A 8 -2.29 28.34 -4.15
N LEU A 9 -3.43 28.38 -4.84
CA LEU A 9 -4.24 27.18 -5.10
C LEU A 9 -3.47 26.14 -5.94
N ILE A 10 -2.76 26.57 -6.98
CA ILE A 10 -1.95 25.68 -7.83
C ILE A 10 -0.82 25.03 -7.02
N GLU A 11 -0.10 25.81 -6.22
CA GLU A 11 0.99 25.27 -5.39
C GLU A 11 0.47 24.31 -4.31
N SER A 12 -0.69 24.60 -3.72
CA SER A 12 -1.37 23.69 -2.79
C SER A 12 -1.71 22.35 -3.45
N ILE A 13 -2.30 22.38 -4.66
CA ILE A 13 -2.63 21.17 -5.43
C ILE A 13 -1.37 20.35 -5.75
N LYS A 14 -0.28 21.01 -6.19
CA LYS A 14 0.99 20.34 -6.48
C LYS A 14 1.59 19.66 -5.24
N ARG A 15 1.58 20.33 -4.09
CA ARG A 15 2.05 19.75 -2.82
C ARG A 15 1.23 18.53 -2.44
N GLN A 16 -0.10 18.63 -2.49
CA GLN A 16 -0.99 17.51 -2.20
C GLN A 16 -0.75 16.32 -3.16
N GLN A 17 -0.53 16.60 -4.44
CA GLN A 17 -0.23 15.59 -5.46
C GLN A 17 1.10 14.88 -5.15
N ALA A 18 2.15 15.64 -4.83
CA ALA A 18 3.46 15.10 -4.49
C ALA A 18 3.41 14.22 -3.24
N GLU A 19 2.78 14.69 -2.16
CA GLU A 19 2.61 13.92 -0.93
C GLU A 19 1.83 12.63 -1.15
N THR A 20 0.75 12.69 -1.94
CA THR A 20 -0.08 11.51 -2.26
C THR A 20 0.72 10.48 -3.07
N ARG A 21 1.52 10.92 -4.03
CA ARG A 21 2.42 10.05 -4.81
C ARG A 21 3.47 9.37 -3.93
N ILE A 22 4.08 10.10 -2.98
CA ILE A 22 5.05 9.53 -2.04
C ILE A 22 4.40 8.43 -1.18
N ARG A 23 3.23 8.72 -0.61
CA ARG A 23 2.48 7.76 0.21
C ARG A 23 2.08 6.51 -0.58
N LEU A 24 1.63 6.68 -1.81
CA LEU A 24 1.28 5.56 -2.70
C LEU A 24 2.52 4.72 -3.05
N SER A 25 3.64 5.36 -3.37
CA SER A 25 4.90 4.67 -3.65
C SER A 25 5.38 3.84 -2.45
N LEU A 26 5.33 4.40 -1.24
CA LEU A 26 5.69 3.69 -0.02
C LEU A 26 4.76 2.51 0.25
N ALA A 27 3.44 2.70 0.10
CA ALA A 27 2.47 1.64 0.29
C ALA A 27 2.66 0.49 -0.72
N ASN A 28 2.96 0.80 -1.99
CA ASN A 28 3.29 -0.22 -2.99
C ASN A 28 4.57 -1.00 -2.64
N ARG A 29 5.60 -0.33 -2.08
CA ARG A 29 6.79 -1.04 -1.58
C ARG A 29 6.45 -1.99 -0.44
N HIS A 30 5.61 -1.57 0.50
CA HIS A 30 5.14 -2.44 1.58
C HIS A 30 4.37 -3.65 1.06
N ILE A 31 3.52 -3.47 0.05
CA ILE A 31 2.82 -4.58 -0.61
C ILE A 31 3.81 -5.61 -1.17
N ASN A 32 4.84 -5.16 -1.90
CA ASN A 32 5.84 -6.06 -2.47
C ASN A 32 6.59 -6.86 -1.40
N THR A 33 6.95 -6.22 -0.28
CA THR A 33 7.53 -6.91 0.87
C THR A 33 6.57 -7.93 1.47
N LEU A 34 5.29 -7.59 1.64
CA LEU A 34 4.28 -8.49 2.17
C LEU A 34 4.05 -9.71 1.27
N TYR A 35 4.10 -9.55 -0.06
CA TYR A 35 4.04 -10.68 -1.00
C TYR A 35 5.20 -11.66 -0.78
N SER A 36 6.42 -11.15 -0.64
CA SER A 36 7.60 -11.98 -0.38
C SER A 36 7.47 -12.72 0.95
N GLN A 37 7.04 -12.02 2.01
CA GLN A 37 6.83 -12.62 3.33
C GLN A 37 5.74 -13.70 3.34
N VAL A 38 4.66 -13.53 2.57
CA VAL A 38 3.62 -14.57 2.42
C VAL A 38 4.23 -15.81 1.77
N GLN A 39 4.96 -15.65 0.68
CA GLN A 39 5.59 -16.77 -0.04
C GLN A 39 6.55 -17.56 0.87
N ASP A 40 7.41 -16.85 1.62
CA ASP A 40 8.35 -17.47 2.55
C ASP A 40 7.63 -18.25 3.67
N LEU A 41 6.57 -17.67 4.24
CA LEU A 41 5.80 -18.32 5.30
C LEU A 41 5.01 -19.53 4.78
N GLU A 42 4.49 -19.47 3.55
CA GLU A 42 3.83 -20.61 2.92
C GLU A 42 4.81 -21.77 2.71
N GLU A 43 6.04 -21.49 2.29
CA GLU A 43 7.08 -22.51 2.14
C GLU A 43 7.49 -23.13 3.48
N GLN A 44 7.68 -22.29 4.51
CA GLN A 44 7.92 -22.78 5.87
C GLN A 44 6.77 -23.64 6.39
N PHE A 45 5.52 -23.26 6.09
CA PHE A 45 4.34 -24.01 6.50
C PHE A 45 4.25 -25.36 5.78
N ARG A 46 4.49 -25.41 4.47
CA ARG A 46 4.58 -26.66 3.69
C ARG A 46 5.66 -27.58 4.27
N THR A 47 6.82 -27.02 4.60
CA THR A 47 7.92 -27.77 5.23
C THR A 47 7.50 -28.33 6.60
N ALA A 48 6.87 -27.52 7.45
CA ALA A 48 6.40 -27.96 8.77
C ALA A 48 5.32 -29.04 8.70
N MET A 49 4.50 -29.06 7.63
CA MET A 49 3.55 -30.13 7.33
C MET A 49 4.25 -31.45 7.05
N VAL A 50 5.29 -31.45 6.20
CA VAL A 50 6.06 -32.66 5.87
C VAL A 50 6.72 -33.26 7.12
N PHE A 51 7.34 -32.42 7.95
CA PHE A 51 8.03 -32.87 9.18
C PHE A 51 7.10 -33.05 10.40
N LYS A 52 5.77 -33.01 10.21
CA LYS A 52 4.75 -33.18 11.27
C LYS A 52 4.96 -32.29 12.52
N LYS A 53 5.53 -31.09 12.35
CA LYS A 53 5.81 -30.15 13.45
C LYS A 53 4.55 -29.38 13.86
N HIS A 54 3.73 -29.95 14.73
CA HIS A 54 2.41 -29.41 15.12
C HIS A 54 2.45 -27.96 15.66
N SER A 55 3.34 -27.66 16.61
CA SER A 55 3.46 -26.31 17.19
C SER A 55 3.94 -25.28 16.15
N ALA A 56 4.90 -25.66 15.31
CA ALA A 56 5.38 -24.81 14.22
C ALA A 56 4.26 -24.48 13.23
N ARG A 57 3.43 -25.45 12.85
CA ARG A 57 2.27 -25.23 11.98
C ARG A 57 1.28 -24.23 12.56
N TYR A 58 0.94 -24.36 13.85
CA TYR A 58 0.02 -23.43 14.50
C TYR A 58 0.57 -21.99 14.46
N ASN A 59 1.84 -21.82 14.84
CA ASN A 59 2.49 -20.51 14.84
C ASN A 59 2.59 -19.91 13.43
N LEU A 60 2.95 -20.71 12.43
CA LEU A 60 3.03 -20.27 11.04
C LEU A 60 1.65 -19.90 10.49
N ARG A 61 0.58 -20.63 10.86
CA ARG A 61 -0.80 -20.27 10.47
C ARG A 61 -1.21 -18.92 11.05
N GLN A 62 -0.89 -18.66 12.33
CA GLN A 62 -1.17 -17.37 12.97
C GLN A 62 -0.41 -16.23 12.27
N LYS A 63 0.89 -16.43 11.99
CA LYS A 63 1.69 -15.44 11.25
C LYS A 63 1.14 -15.17 9.85
N LEU A 64 0.77 -16.21 9.11
CA LEU A 64 0.15 -16.09 7.78
C LEU A 64 -1.14 -15.28 7.86
N ALA A 65 -2.02 -15.56 8.83
CA ALA A 65 -3.27 -14.83 9.01
C ALA A 65 -3.02 -13.32 9.21
N VAL A 66 -2.06 -12.96 10.07
CA VAL A 66 -1.69 -11.55 10.32
C VAL A 66 -1.14 -10.88 9.05
N ILE A 67 -0.18 -11.52 8.37
CA ILE A 67 0.44 -10.92 7.17
C ILE A 67 -0.57 -10.79 6.03
N MET A 68 -1.43 -11.77 5.82
CA MET A 68 -2.51 -11.67 4.84
C MET A 68 -3.47 -10.52 5.16
N GLY A 69 -3.83 -10.34 6.44
CA GLY A 69 -4.63 -9.20 6.89
C GLY A 69 -3.97 -7.86 6.57
N LEU A 70 -2.67 -7.70 6.90
CA LEU A 70 -1.90 -6.50 6.57
C LEU A 70 -1.84 -6.24 5.06
N LYS A 71 -1.65 -7.28 4.26
CA LYS A 71 -1.64 -7.19 2.79
C LYS A 71 -2.97 -6.64 2.26
N ILE A 72 -4.11 -7.13 2.76
CA ILE A 72 -5.43 -6.63 2.37
C ILE A 72 -5.59 -5.15 2.74
N VAL A 73 -5.16 -4.76 3.95
CA VAL A 73 -5.20 -3.36 4.39
C VAL A 73 -4.38 -2.46 3.46
N TYR A 74 -3.16 -2.86 3.11
CA TYR A 74 -2.32 -2.08 2.21
C TYR A 74 -2.86 -2.02 0.77
N LEU A 75 -3.45 -3.10 0.26
CA LEU A 75 -4.14 -3.12 -1.05
C LEU A 75 -5.29 -2.10 -1.06
N ASN A 76 -6.12 -2.09 -0.01
CA ASN A 76 -7.20 -1.12 0.14
C ASN A 76 -6.66 0.32 0.25
N TYR A 77 -5.61 0.53 1.04
CA TYR A 77 -4.97 1.83 1.17
C TYR A 77 -4.45 2.36 -0.17
N CYS A 78 -3.77 1.51 -0.96
CA CYS A 78 -3.29 1.87 -2.29
C CYS A 78 -4.45 2.24 -3.22
N SER A 79 -5.54 1.46 -3.22
CA SER A 79 -6.74 1.77 -4.00
C SER A 79 -7.31 3.15 -3.65
N VAL A 80 -7.48 3.44 -2.35
CA VAL A 80 -7.98 4.74 -1.88
C VAL A 80 -7.05 5.89 -2.27
N LYS A 81 -5.73 5.72 -2.11
CA LYS A 81 -4.75 6.76 -2.48
C LYS A 81 -4.60 6.98 -3.97
N SER A 82 -4.74 5.93 -4.79
CA SER A 82 -4.81 6.07 -6.25
C SER A 82 -6.03 6.89 -6.67
N GLN A 83 -7.21 6.61 -6.10
CA GLN A 83 -8.41 7.41 -6.37
C GLN A 83 -8.28 8.86 -5.87
N GLU A 84 -7.63 9.09 -4.73
CA GLU A 84 -7.35 10.44 -4.24
C GLU A 84 -6.43 11.20 -5.21
N LEU A 85 -5.37 10.55 -5.70
CA LEU A 85 -4.47 11.12 -6.69
C LEU A 85 -5.19 11.47 -8.00
N GLU A 86 -6.08 10.59 -8.48
CA GLU A 86 -6.91 10.87 -9.65
C GLU A 86 -7.80 12.10 -9.45
N ARG A 87 -8.42 12.24 -8.27
CA ARG A 87 -9.24 13.43 -7.94
C ARG A 87 -8.39 14.70 -7.90
N ILE A 88 -7.17 14.65 -7.37
CA ILE A 88 -6.24 15.78 -7.36
C ILE A 88 -5.83 16.14 -8.79
N ASN A 89 -5.50 15.16 -9.62
CA ASN A 89 -5.13 15.36 -11.03
C ASN A 89 -6.24 16.05 -11.83
N ARG A 90 -7.52 15.71 -11.57
CA ARG A 90 -8.66 16.37 -12.21
C ARG A 90 -8.87 17.83 -11.77
N LYS A 91 -8.35 18.21 -10.60
CA LYS A 91 -8.39 19.60 -10.09
C LYS A 91 -7.23 20.44 -10.62
N ALA A 92 -6.18 19.79 -11.13
CA ALA A 92 -5.05 20.50 -11.70
C ALA A 92 -5.47 21.17 -13.03
N PRO A 93 -5.16 22.45 -13.25
CA PRO A 93 -5.57 23.17 -14.45
C PRO A 93 -4.92 22.64 -15.76
N PHE A 94 -3.91 21.77 -15.64
CA PHE A 94 -3.27 21.09 -16.77
C PHE A 94 -3.08 19.61 -16.45
N PRO A 95 -3.95 18.71 -16.96
CA PRO A 95 -3.68 17.28 -16.90
C PRO A 95 -2.53 16.96 -17.88
N HIS A 96 -1.42 16.46 -17.35
CA HIS A 96 -0.34 15.86 -18.15
C HIS A 96 -0.62 14.39 -18.40
#